data_AF-A0A843HD20-F1
#
_entry.id   AF-A0A843HD20-F1
#
_cell.length_a   1.000
_cell.length_b   1.000
_cell.length_c   1.000
_cell.angle_alpha   90.00
_cell.angle_beta   90.00
_cell.angle_gamma   90.00
#
_symmetry.space_group_name_H-M   'P 1'
#
loop_
_entity.id
_entity.type
_entity.pdbx_description
1 polymer ?
#
loop_
_entity_poly.entity_id
_entity_poly.type
_entity_poly.pdbx_seq_one_letter_code
_entity_poly.pdbx_strand_id
1 'polypeptide(L)'
;MTLAEENLVMRTINAGMAETIYADYGSDALGTKSGVKAINLLYKYNQKLGSGNEITAEQALSDPNFIRYASSEMMKTVNRLKKVSTLFNVGGKKRFTPKANLKIVLHGDFASDAKVYLYSSTFHDDYVKLPEADEVPYWQGTGDEYDPDETMFIDVKLSSDNTKEVKAGYIIGCMFDEDCLGVLNFERYTTSDYIGKAEFTNYWHKQKSANWLDLNENMVVYLVSDDTGE
;
A
#
# COMPACT_ATOMS: atom_id res chain seq x y z
N MET A 1 -19.96 -3.12 8.20
CA MET A 1 -19.27 -2.22 7.26
C MET A 1 -20.11 -2.12 6.02
N THR A 2 -20.24 -0.96 5.40
CA THR A 2 -20.85 -0.86 4.06
C THR A 2 -19.74 -0.86 3.01
N LEU A 3 -20.05 -1.29 1.79
CA LEU A 3 -19.11 -1.22 0.66
C LEU A 3 -18.52 0.20 0.46
N ALA A 4 -19.33 1.23 0.72
CA ALA A 4 -18.88 2.62 0.63
C ALA A 4 -17.83 2.99 1.71
N GLU A 5 -17.88 2.37 2.88
CA GLU A 5 -16.88 2.56 3.94
C GLU A 5 -15.56 1.88 3.61
N GLU A 6 -15.63 0.64 3.14
CA GLU A 6 -14.45 -0.11 2.70
C GLU A 6 -13.74 0.62 1.55
N ASN A 7 -14.51 1.10 0.56
CA ASN A 7 -13.98 1.91 -0.53
C ASN A 7 -13.35 3.22 -0.03
N LEU A 8 -13.90 3.85 1.01
CA LEU A 8 -13.32 5.07 1.59
C LEU A 8 -11.99 4.80 2.31
N VAL A 9 -11.90 3.69 3.05
CA VAL A 9 -10.66 3.24 3.69
C VAL A 9 -9.59 2.99 2.62
N MET A 10 -9.91 2.18 1.60
CA MET A 10 -9.00 1.86 0.50
C MET A 10 -8.55 3.12 -0.26
N ARG A 11 -9.49 4.03 -0.57
CA ARG A 11 -9.15 5.31 -1.22
C ARG A 11 -8.19 6.15 -0.38
N THR A 12 -8.31 6.12 0.94
CA THR A 12 -7.44 6.88 1.85
C THR A 12 -6.02 6.30 1.86
N ILE A 13 -5.91 4.96 1.92
CA ILE A 13 -4.62 4.26 1.81
C ILE A 13 -3.97 4.55 0.45
N ASN A 14 -4.72 4.41 -0.65
CA ASN A 14 -4.21 4.67 -2.00
C ASN A 14 -3.74 6.11 -2.20
N ALA A 15 -4.44 7.09 -1.63
CA ALA A 15 -4.01 8.48 -1.63
C ALA A 15 -2.69 8.69 -0.87
N GLY A 16 -2.55 8.07 0.32
CA GLY A 16 -1.29 8.11 1.06
C GLY A 16 -0.12 7.47 0.31
N MET A 17 -0.36 6.33 -0.35
CA MET A 17 0.65 5.68 -1.19
C MET A 17 1.08 6.57 -2.35
N ALA A 18 0.12 7.19 -3.05
CA ALA A 18 0.41 8.09 -4.18
C ALA A 18 1.26 9.30 -3.77
N GLU A 19 0.93 9.97 -2.66
CA GLU A 19 1.74 11.09 -2.14
C GLU A 19 3.15 10.65 -1.76
N THR A 20 3.28 9.46 -1.17
CA THR A 20 4.57 8.90 -0.76
C THR A 20 5.45 8.54 -1.96
N ILE A 21 4.85 7.95 -3.01
CA ILE A 21 5.53 7.64 -4.27
C ILE A 21 5.96 8.93 -4.96
N TYR A 22 5.06 9.90 -5.11
CA TYR A 22 5.37 11.17 -5.74
C TYR A 22 6.47 11.94 -5.00
N ALA A 23 6.54 11.85 -3.68
CA ALA A 23 7.59 12.52 -2.90
C ALA A 23 9.01 11.97 -3.18
N ASP A 24 9.16 10.72 -3.62
CA ASP A 24 10.45 10.12 -3.94
C ASP A 24 10.73 10.07 -5.45
N TYR A 25 9.72 9.78 -6.27
CA TYR A 25 9.86 9.63 -7.72
C TYR A 25 9.48 10.90 -8.49
N GLY A 26 8.61 11.75 -7.95
CA GLY A 26 8.08 12.89 -8.68
C GLY A 26 7.37 12.41 -9.95
N SER A 27 7.90 12.80 -11.11
CA SER A 27 7.43 12.35 -12.43
C SER A 27 8.36 11.30 -13.06
N ASP A 28 9.35 10.81 -12.33
CA ASP A 28 10.29 9.79 -12.80
C ASP A 28 9.61 8.41 -12.85
N ALA A 29 10.05 7.58 -13.80
CA ALA A 29 9.58 6.19 -13.90
C ALA A 29 10.06 5.34 -12.71
N LEU A 30 9.20 4.42 -12.27
CA LEU A 30 9.34 3.70 -11.00
C LEU A 30 10.47 2.66 -10.99
N GLY A 31 10.89 2.18 -12.17
CA GLY A 31 11.99 1.23 -12.34
C GLY A 31 13.39 1.85 -12.31
N THR A 32 13.50 3.18 -12.39
CA THR A 32 14.81 3.85 -12.59
C THR A 32 15.65 3.99 -11.32
N LYS A 33 15.02 4.01 -10.15
CA LYS A 33 15.66 4.24 -8.85
C LYS A 33 14.90 3.53 -7.73
N SER A 34 15.48 3.54 -6.53
CA SER A 34 14.79 3.13 -5.31
C SER A 34 14.87 4.24 -4.27
N GLY A 35 13.71 4.75 -3.87
CA GLY A 35 13.57 5.78 -2.84
C GLY A 35 13.76 5.23 -1.42
N VAL A 36 13.62 6.12 -0.44
CA VAL A 36 13.66 5.77 1.00
C VAL A 36 12.26 5.59 1.56
N LYS A 37 11.29 6.34 1.03
CA LYS A 37 9.86 6.28 1.35
C LYS A 37 9.14 5.31 0.42
N ALA A 38 9.41 5.40 -0.89
CA ALA A 38 8.89 4.45 -1.87
C ALA A 38 10.03 3.55 -2.38
N ILE A 39 10.10 2.35 -1.80
CA ILE A 39 11.20 1.42 -2.01
C ILE A 39 10.87 0.49 -3.17
N ASN A 40 11.60 0.65 -4.27
CA ASN A 40 11.66 -0.35 -5.32
C ASN A 40 12.52 -1.53 -4.84
N LEU A 41 11.90 -2.67 -4.57
CA LEU A 41 12.57 -3.88 -4.10
C LEU A 41 13.24 -4.63 -5.24
N LEU A 42 12.63 -4.64 -6.43
CA LEU A 42 13.19 -5.26 -7.63
C LEU A 42 14.52 -4.62 -7.99
N TYR A 43 14.54 -3.28 -8.05
CA TYR A 43 15.74 -2.51 -8.35
C TYR A 43 16.88 -2.83 -7.37
N LYS A 44 16.59 -2.84 -6.05
CA LYS A 44 17.60 -3.16 -5.02
C LYS A 44 18.07 -4.62 -5.09
N TYR A 45 17.18 -5.54 -5.45
CA TYR A 45 17.51 -6.95 -5.60
C TYR A 45 18.40 -7.18 -6.82
N ASN A 46 18.05 -6.61 -7.97
CA ASN A 46 18.83 -6.68 -9.20
C ASN A 46 20.21 -6.05 -9.03
N GLN A 47 20.32 -4.92 -8.32
CA GLN A 47 21.63 -4.34 -7.95
C GLN A 47 22.49 -5.30 -7.11
N LYS A 48 21.88 -6.14 -6.28
CA LYS A 48 22.58 -7.12 -5.45
C LYS A 48 23.00 -8.37 -6.24
N LEU A 49 22.19 -8.80 -7.20
CA LEU A 49 22.51 -9.93 -8.09
C LEU A 49 23.64 -9.61 -9.07
N GLY A 50 23.78 -8.35 -9.46
CA GLY A 50 24.76 -7.88 -10.44
C GLY A 50 24.26 -8.03 -11.88
N SER A 51 24.90 -7.29 -12.79
CA SER A 51 24.48 -7.18 -14.19
C SER A 51 24.47 -8.53 -14.90
N GLY A 52 23.37 -8.83 -15.61
CA GLY A 52 23.18 -10.06 -16.39
C GLY A 52 22.41 -11.18 -15.69
N ASN A 53 22.00 -10.98 -14.43
CA ASN A 53 21.09 -11.86 -13.70
C ASN A 53 19.81 -11.11 -13.26
N GLU A 54 19.47 -10.00 -13.93
CA GLU A 54 18.26 -9.24 -13.61
C GLU A 54 17.01 -10.09 -13.85
N ILE A 55 16.08 -10.01 -12.90
CA ILE A 55 14.74 -10.60 -13.03
C ILE A 55 13.71 -9.51 -13.31
N THR A 56 12.62 -9.87 -13.98
CA THR A 56 11.49 -8.98 -14.26
C THR A 56 10.53 -8.89 -13.07
N ALA A 57 9.60 -7.93 -13.10
CA ALA A 57 8.60 -7.77 -12.05
C ALA A 57 7.73 -9.03 -11.86
N GLU A 58 7.27 -9.64 -12.95
CA GLU A 58 6.48 -10.89 -12.93
C GLU A 58 7.27 -12.07 -12.33
N GLN A 59 8.55 -12.20 -12.69
CA GLN A 59 9.41 -13.25 -12.17
C GLN A 59 9.69 -13.07 -10.68
N ALA A 60 9.79 -11.83 -10.22
CA ALA A 60 10.05 -11.52 -8.83
C ALA A 60 8.94 -12.02 -7.89
N LEU A 61 7.68 -11.94 -8.31
CA LEU A 61 6.55 -12.40 -7.50
C LEU A 61 6.57 -13.92 -7.25
N SER A 62 7.17 -14.70 -8.15
CA SER A 62 7.25 -16.16 -8.03
C SER A 62 8.61 -16.68 -7.54
N ASP A 63 9.66 -15.85 -7.50
CA ASP A 63 11.00 -16.26 -7.03
C ASP A 63 11.07 -16.33 -5.49
N PRO A 64 11.29 -17.51 -4.89
CA PRO A 64 11.43 -17.65 -3.44
C PRO A 64 12.58 -16.82 -2.85
N ASN A 65 13.66 -16.58 -3.60
CA ASN A 65 14.78 -15.78 -3.14
C ASN A 65 14.42 -14.29 -3.06
N PHE A 66 13.64 -13.79 -4.03
CA PHE A 66 13.12 -12.43 -4.01
C PHE A 66 12.18 -12.23 -2.82
N ILE A 67 11.22 -13.14 -2.60
CA ILE A 67 10.26 -13.05 -1.48
C ILE A 67 10.99 -13.00 -0.13
N ARG A 68 12.02 -13.82 0.06
CA ARG A 68 12.89 -13.79 1.26
C ARG A 68 13.62 -12.46 1.40
N TYR A 69 14.13 -11.92 0.30
CA TYR A 69 14.79 -10.62 0.29
C TYR A 69 13.82 -9.49 0.66
N ALA A 70 12.63 -9.45 0.06
CA ALA A 70 11.58 -8.50 0.34
C ALA A 70 11.19 -8.52 1.83
N SER A 71 10.97 -9.71 2.39
CA SER A 71 10.66 -9.91 3.81
C SER A 71 11.77 -9.38 4.73
N SER A 72 13.03 -9.60 4.36
CA SER A 72 14.19 -9.09 5.10
C SER A 72 14.27 -7.55 5.05
N GLU A 73 14.04 -6.94 3.89
CA GLU A 73 14.01 -5.47 3.75
C GLU A 73 12.86 -4.85 4.56
N MET A 74 11.67 -5.44 4.52
CA MET A 74 10.53 -5.03 5.34
C MET A 74 10.86 -5.05 6.84
N MET A 75 11.49 -6.12 7.33
CA MET A 75 11.93 -6.22 8.73
C MET A 75 12.99 -5.17 9.11
N LYS A 76 13.89 -4.83 8.19
CA LYS A 76 14.87 -3.74 8.40
C LYS A 76 14.17 -2.40 8.50
N THR A 77 13.16 -2.14 7.67
CA THR A 77 12.37 -0.91 7.74
C THR A 77 11.65 -0.79 9.08
N VAL A 78 11.01 -1.86 9.58
CA VAL A 78 10.38 -1.89 10.92
C VAL A 78 11.38 -1.49 12.01
N ASN A 79 12.62 -1.98 11.94
CA ASN A 79 13.64 -1.61 12.92
C ASN A 79 14.16 -0.18 12.77
N ARG A 80 14.18 0.36 11.55
CA ARG A 80 14.57 1.75 11.27
C ARG A 80 13.51 2.74 11.73
N LEU A 81 12.22 2.43 11.56
CA LEU A 81 11.09 3.27 11.97
C LEU A 81 11.01 3.49 13.48
N LYS A 82 11.52 2.54 14.28
CA LYS A 82 11.62 2.68 15.76
C LYS A 82 12.56 3.81 16.20
N LYS A 83 13.44 4.29 15.32
CA LYS A 83 14.40 5.36 15.63
C LYS A 83 13.93 6.65 14.98
N VAL A 84 14.17 7.76 15.68
CA VAL A 84 13.81 9.10 15.20
C VAL A 84 14.50 9.37 13.88
N SER A 85 13.72 9.64 12.85
CA SER A 85 14.17 9.95 11.50
C SER A 85 13.28 11.02 10.88
N THR A 86 13.79 11.68 9.84
CA THR A 86 13.01 12.57 8.96
C THR A 86 12.81 11.97 7.57
N LEU A 87 13.34 10.77 7.33
CA LEU A 87 13.45 10.20 5.99
C LEU A 87 12.18 9.49 5.52
N PHE A 88 11.34 9.04 6.44
CA PHE A 88 10.19 8.18 6.17
C PHE A 88 8.86 8.93 6.09
N ASN A 89 8.88 10.27 6.13
CA ASN A 89 7.70 11.10 5.98
C ASN A 89 7.94 12.15 4.90
N VAL A 90 6.87 12.58 4.24
CA VAL A 90 6.93 13.57 3.17
C VAL A 90 7.21 14.96 3.73
N GLY A 91 6.70 15.27 4.93
CA GLY A 91 6.86 16.56 5.60
C GLY A 91 8.25 16.86 6.18
N GLY A 92 9.20 15.91 6.14
CA GLY A 92 10.55 16.06 6.68
C GLY A 92 10.63 16.27 8.20
N LYS A 93 9.60 15.85 8.95
CA LYS A 93 9.51 16.01 10.41
C LYS A 93 10.22 14.88 11.14
N LYS A 94 10.77 15.19 12.31
CA LYS A 94 11.41 14.19 13.17
C LYS A 94 10.32 13.33 13.83
N ARG A 95 10.23 12.07 13.41
CA ARG A 95 9.24 11.10 13.88
C ARG A 95 9.87 9.73 14.13
N PHE A 96 9.25 8.97 15.02
CA PHE A 96 9.53 7.56 15.24
C PHE A 96 8.18 6.86 15.38
N THR A 97 8.10 5.63 14.90
CA THR A 97 6.89 4.83 14.96
C THR A 97 7.16 3.60 15.82
N PRO A 98 6.56 3.50 17.02
CA PRO A 98 6.61 2.28 17.83
C PRO A 98 5.99 1.09 17.07
N LYS A 99 6.45 -0.12 17.35
CA LYS A 99 5.90 -1.34 16.72
C LYS A 99 4.37 -1.47 16.94
N ALA A 100 3.86 -1.04 18.09
CA ALA A 100 2.45 -1.13 18.42
C ALA A 100 1.55 -0.24 17.54
N ASN A 101 2.09 0.87 17.03
CA ASN A 101 1.37 1.85 16.23
C ASN A 101 1.67 1.69 14.74
N LEU A 102 2.51 0.71 14.37
CA LEU A 102 2.83 0.45 12.98
C LEU A 102 1.74 -0.44 12.37
N LYS A 103 1.06 0.06 11.34
CA LYS A 103 0.15 -0.73 10.52
C LYS A 103 0.88 -1.19 9.26
N ILE A 104 0.64 -2.43 8.87
CA ILE A 104 1.28 -3.07 7.72
C ILE A 104 0.15 -3.66 6.89
N VAL A 105 0.08 -3.28 5.62
CA VAL A 105 -0.93 -3.77 4.69
C VAL A 105 -0.22 -4.34 3.47
N LEU A 106 -0.48 -5.62 3.17
CA LEU A 106 0.13 -6.35 2.07
C LEU A 106 -0.92 -6.80 1.06
N HIS A 107 -0.50 -6.98 -0.19
CA HIS A 107 -1.31 -7.63 -1.20
C HIS A 107 -1.51 -9.11 -0.85
N GLY A 108 -2.76 -9.60 -0.98
CA GLY A 108 -3.15 -10.95 -0.58
C GLY A 108 -2.35 -12.06 -1.28
N ASP A 109 -2.10 -11.92 -2.59
CA ASP A 109 -1.34 -12.91 -3.36
C ASP A 109 0.11 -12.99 -2.88
N PHE A 110 0.78 -11.83 -2.76
CA PHE A 110 2.15 -11.78 -2.25
C PHE A 110 2.25 -12.33 -0.82
N ALA A 111 1.29 -11.99 0.05
CA ALA A 111 1.26 -12.51 1.41
C ALA A 111 1.06 -14.04 1.42
N SER A 112 0.19 -14.58 0.58
CA SER A 112 -0.07 -16.01 0.45
C SER A 112 1.16 -16.77 -0.04
N ASP A 113 1.79 -16.29 -1.11
CA ASP A 113 3.01 -16.86 -1.66
C ASP A 113 4.16 -16.81 -0.63
N ALA A 114 4.30 -15.68 0.07
CA ALA A 114 5.29 -15.56 1.12
C ALA A 114 5.07 -16.57 2.25
N LYS A 115 3.83 -16.85 2.66
CA LYS A 115 3.54 -17.90 3.64
C LYS A 115 3.97 -19.28 3.11
N VAL A 116 3.67 -19.61 1.86
CA VAL A 116 4.02 -20.90 1.26
C VAL A 116 5.54 -21.09 1.15
N TYR A 117 6.26 -20.08 0.65
CA TYR A 117 7.69 -20.21 0.39
C TYR A 117 8.56 -20.01 1.63
N LEU A 118 8.15 -19.15 2.57
CA LEU A 118 8.91 -18.93 3.81
C LEU A 118 8.69 -20.09 4.79
N TYR A 119 7.44 -20.47 5.07
CA TYR A 119 7.14 -21.48 6.10
C TYR A 119 7.42 -22.92 5.68
N SER A 120 7.50 -23.21 4.37
CA SER A 120 7.83 -24.57 3.92
C SER A 120 9.29 -24.97 4.16
N SER A 121 10.19 -24.01 4.41
CA SER A 121 11.64 -24.24 4.38
C SER A 121 12.37 -23.94 5.69
N THR A 122 11.69 -23.39 6.70
CA THR A 122 12.33 -22.95 7.95
C THR A 122 11.86 -23.76 9.16
N PHE A 123 12.77 -24.53 9.76
CA PHE A 123 12.52 -25.21 11.05
C PHE A 123 12.39 -24.23 12.25
N HIS A 124 12.59 -22.92 12.03
CA HIS A 124 12.44 -21.85 13.03
C HIS A 124 11.60 -20.71 12.44
N ASP A 125 10.29 -20.90 12.42
CA ASP A 125 9.32 -19.99 11.79
C ASP A 125 9.34 -18.56 12.36
N ASP A 126 9.63 -18.38 13.65
CA ASP A 126 9.43 -17.09 14.32
C ASP A 126 10.41 -15.98 13.94
N TYR A 127 11.54 -16.32 13.29
CA TYR A 127 12.54 -15.34 12.87
C TYR A 127 12.41 -14.89 11.41
N VAL A 128 11.61 -15.61 10.62
CA VAL A 128 11.46 -15.39 9.16
C VAL A 128 10.03 -15.02 8.78
N LYS A 129 9.07 -15.15 9.71
CA LYS A 129 7.70 -14.67 9.56
C LYS A 129 7.65 -13.23 9.07
N LEU A 130 6.82 -13.00 8.05
CA LEU A 130 6.38 -11.67 7.70
C LEU A 130 5.81 -10.99 8.95
N PRO A 131 6.01 -9.67 9.11
CA PRO A 131 5.31 -8.93 10.15
C PRO A 131 3.80 -9.20 10.08
N GLU A 132 3.11 -9.24 11.22
CA GLU A 132 1.65 -9.29 11.24
C GLU A 132 1.12 -8.12 10.40
N ALA A 133 0.39 -8.45 9.33
CA ALA A 133 -0.06 -7.52 8.32
C ALA A 133 -1.51 -7.83 7.97
N ASP A 134 -2.27 -6.78 7.68
CA ASP A 134 -3.59 -6.90 7.07
C ASP A 134 -3.41 -7.19 5.57
N GLU A 135 -4.24 -8.09 5.05
CA GLU A 135 -4.17 -8.53 3.66
C GLU A 135 -5.34 -7.95 2.87
N VAL A 136 -5.05 -7.38 1.71
CA VAL A 136 -6.06 -6.84 0.80
C VAL A 136 -5.95 -7.53 -0.55
N PRO A 137 -7.08 -7.97 -1.16
CA PRO A 137 -7.07 -8.67 -2.43
C PRO A 137 -6.76 -7.79 -3.65
N TYR A 138 -6.91 -6.46 -3.53
CA TYR A 138 -6.62 -5.49 -4.58
C TYR A 138 -6.55 -4.07 -4.02
N TRP A 139 -5.85 -3.15 -4.69
CA TRP A 139 -5.77 -1.75 -4.23
C TRP A 139 -6.94 -0.88 -4.69
N GLN A 140 -7.28 -0.89 -5.98
CA GLN A 140 -8.35 -0.06 -6.54
C GLN A 140 -9.53 -0.85 -7.12
N GLY A 141 -9.26 -2.06 -7.59
CA GLY A 141 -10.27 -2.95 -8.12
C GLY A 141 -9.64 -4.26 -8.57
N THR A 142 -10.49 -5.23 -8.87
CA THR A 142 -10.08 -6.54 -9.39
C THR A 142 -9.81 -6.54 -10.88
N GLY A 143 -10.17 -5.46 -11.59
CA GLY A 143 -10.25 -5.46 -13.04
C GLY A 143 -11.24 -6.53 -13.55
N ASP A 144 -10.94 -7.12 -14.71
CA ASP A 144 -11.74 -8.17 -15.35
C ASP A 144 -11.25 -9.58 -14.98
N GLU A 145 -9.95 -9.75 -14.76
CA GLU A 145 -9.30 -10.98 -14.32
C GLU A 145 -8.38 -10.62 -13.13
N TYR A 146 -8.24 -11.47 -12.10
CA TYR A 146 -7.43 -11.20 -10.88
C TYR A 146 -5.91 -11.22 -11.18
N ASP A 147 -5.51 -10.53 -12.24
CA ASP A 147 -4.14 -10.47 -12.69
C ASP A 147 -3.34 -9.47 -11.84
N PRO A 148 -2.04 -9.72 -11.63
CA PRO A 148 -1.17 -8.83 -10.86
C PRO A 148 -1.13 -7.40 -11.44
N ASP A 149 -1.25 -7.26 -12.76
CA ASP A 149 -1.26 -5.98 -13.46
C ASP A 149 -2.47 -5.11 -13.07
N GLU A 150 -3.62 -5.73 -12.77
CA GLU A 150 -4.85 -5.02 -12.43
C GLU A 150 -5.05 -4.87 -10.92
N THR A 151 -4.69 -5.89 -10.15
CA THR A 151 -4.92 -5.95 -8.69
C THR A 151 -3.89 -5.17 -7.88
N MET A 152 -2.62 -5.15 -8.33
CA MET A 152 -1.51 -4.47 -7.66
C MET A 152 -1.28 -3.03 -8.16
N PHE A 153 -2.29 -2.41 -8.78
CA PHE A 153 -2.19 -1.11 -9.42
C PHE A 153 -2.94 0.01 -8.69
N ILE A 154 -2.37 1.22 -8.73
CA ILE A 154 -3.05 2.47 -8.34
C ILE A 154 -2.95 3.52 -9.45
N ASP A 155 -4.06 4.21 -9.69
CA ASP A 155 -4.18 5.44 -10.45
C ASP A 155 -4.90 6.49 -9.59
N VAL A 156 -4.13 7.40 -9.00
CA VAL A 156 -4.66 8.37 -8.02
C VAL A 156 -4.13 9.77 -8.29
N LYS A 157 -5.05 10.74 -8.27
CA LYS A 157 -4.69 12.16 -8.22
C LYS A 157 -4.22 12.54 -6.83
N LEU A 158 -3.13 13.30 -6.75
CA LEU A 158 -2.59 13.75 -5.47
C LEU A 158 -3.62 14.61 -4.72
N SER A 159 -3.79 14.32 -3.44
CA SER A 159 -4.64 15.08 -2.52
C SER A 159 -4.08 16.49 -2.25
N SER A 160 -2.76 16.63 -2.32
CA SER A 160 -2.02 17.88 -2.16
C SER A 160 -2.09 18.76 -3.42
N ASP A 161 -2.19 18.13 -4.60
CA ASP A 161 -2.26 18.80 -5.90
C ASP A 161 -3.08 17.99 -6.92
N ASN A 162 -4.36 18.34 -7.05
CA ASN A 162 -5.31 17.65 -7.94
C ASN A 162 -4.95 17.71 -9.44
N THR A 163 -3.89 18.43 -9.83
CA THR A 163 -3.42 18.48 -11.23
C THR A 163 -2.46 17.35 -11.57
N LYS A 164 -1.94 16.64 -10.56
CA LYS A 164 -0.94 15.58 -10.72
C LYS A 164 -1.55 14.22 -10.44
N GLU A 165 -1.17 13.26 -11.27
CA GLU A 165 -1.63 11.88 -11.22
C GLU A 165 -0.43 10.96 -11.00
N VAL A 166 -0.60 9.95 -10.16
CA VAL A 166 0.39 8.91 -9.90
C VAL A 166 -0.21 7.59 -10.35
N LYS A 167 0.45 6.99 -11.34
CA LYS A 167 0.17 5.64 -11.81
C LYS A 167 1.31 4.74 -11.38
N ALA A 168 0.99 3.73 -10.58
CA ALA A 168 1.98 2.81 -10.05
C ALA A 168 1.41 1.40 -10.03
N GLY A 169 2.02 0.51 -10.82
CA GLY A 169 1.75 -0.92 -10.80
C GLY A 169 2.65 -1.68 -9.83
N TYR A 170 2.32 -2.95 -9.58
CA TYR A 170 3.12 -3.88 -8.79
C TYR A 170 3.45 -3.39 -7.37
N ILE A 171 2.48 -2.77 -6.71
CA ILE A 171 2.58 -2.40 -5.30
C ILE A 171 2.27 -3.64 -4.46
N ILE A 172 3.28 -4.13 -3.73
CA ILE A 172 3.14 -5.33 -2.89
C ILE A 172 2.64 -5.01 -1.48
N GLY A 173 2.73 -3.75 -1.06
CA GLY A 173 2.27 -3.33 0.26
C GLY A 173 2.77 -1.97 0.73
N CYS A 174 2.22 -1.52 1.85
CA CYS A 174 2.64 -0.32 2.54
C CYS A 174 2.73 -0.54 4.06
N MET A 175 3.53 0.31 4.69
CA MET A 175 3.68 0.40 6.14
C MET A 175 3.48 1.85 6.55
N PHE A 176 2.61 2.10 7.50
CA PHE A 176 2.32 3.46 7.95
C PHE A 176 2.09 3.52 9.45
N ASP A 177 2.36 4.69 10.02
CA ASP A 177 1.96 5.00 11.40
C ASP A 177 0.43 5.06 11.50
N GLU A 178 -0.14 4.60 12.61
CA GLU A 178 -1.59 4.68 12.87
C GLU A 178 -2.14 6.11 12.75
N ASP A 179 -1.33 7.11 13.10
CA ASP A 179 -1.68 8.53 12.97
C ASP A 179 -1.39 9.10 11.57
N CYS A 180 -1.00 8.29 10.58
CA CYS A 180 -0.78 8.78 9.21
C CYS A 180 -2.08 8.89 8.42
N LEU A 181 -3.03 7.98 8.68
CA LEU A 181 -4.26 7.81 7.91
C LEU A 181 -5.42 7.62 8.87
N GLY A 182 -6.57 8.24 8.57
CA GLY A 182 -7.77 7.92 9.33
C GLY A 182 -9.06 8.21 8.61
N VAL A 183 -10.07 7.43 8.96
CA VAL A 183 -11.46 7.63 8.54
C VAL A 183 -12.29 7.87 9.80
N LEU A 184 -13.04 8.96 9.80
CA LEU A 184 -13.71 9.55 10.96
C LEU A 184 -15.17 9.89 10.65
N ASN A 185 -15.89 10.30 11.70
CA ASN A 185 -17.18 11.00 11.63
C ASN A 185 -18.30 10.21 10.95
N PHE A 186 -18.45 8.94 11.33
CA PHE A 186 -19.53 8.08 10.86
C PHE A 186 -20.88 8.50 11.47
N GLU A 187 -21.65 9.29 10.74
CA GLU A 187 -23.05 9.57 11.06
C GLU A 187 -23.94 8.86 10.03
N ARG A 188 -24.64 7.80 10.49
CA ARG A 188 -25.61 7.08 9.67
C ARG A 188 -27.02 7.50 10.03
N TYR A 189 -27.82 7.86 9.05
CA TYR A 189 -29.22 8.22 9.25
C TYR A 189 -30.06 7.77 8.06
N THR A 190 -31.32 7.46 8.33
CA THR A 190 -32.29 7.05 7.31
C THR A 190 -33.38 8.10 7.26
N THR A 191 -33.65 8.62 6.07
CA THR A 191 -34.84 9.44 5.82
C THR A 191 -35.84 8.59 5.05
N SER A 192 -37.13 8.71 5.36
CA SER A 192 -38.20 8.04 4.62
C SER A 192 -39.24 9.03 4.14
N ASP A 193 -39.88 8.72 3.01
CA ASP A 193 -41.03 9.46 2.49
C ASP A 193 -42.02 8.50 1.83
N TYR A 194 -43.31 8.74 2.06
CA TYR A 194 -44.39 7.92 1.54
C TYR A 194 -45.04 8.60 0.34
N ILE A 195 -44.98 7.95 -0.81
CA ILE A 195 -45.58 8.48 -2.05
C ILE A 195 -46.96 7.86 -2.23
N GLY A 196 -47.98 8.54 -1.70
CA GLY A 196 -49.36 8.05 -1.69
C GLY A 196 -49.98 7.83 -3.08
N LYS A 197 -49.47 8.47 -4.14
CA LYS A 197 -49.99 8.30 -5.51
C LYS A 197 -49.67 6.91 -6.11
N ALA A 198 -48.62 6.27 -5.62
CA ALA A 198 -48.12 5.00 -6.16
C ALA A 198 -47.93 3.93 -5.07
N GLU A 199 -48.44 4.19 -3.86
CA GLU A 199 -48.47 3.28 -2.71
C GLU A 199 -47.11 2.66 -2.32
N PHE A 200 -46.01 3.40 -2.50
CA PHE A 200 -44.69 2.95 -2.07
C PHE A 200 -44.03 3.93 -1.10
N THR A 201 -43.20 3.40 -0.20
CA THR A 201 -42.36 4.16 0.71
C THR A 201 -40.92 4.07 0.25
N ASN A 202 -40.28 5.22 0.06
CA ASN A 202 -38.84 5.27 -0.19
C ASN A 202 -38.10 5.37 1.13
N TYR A 203 -37.02 4.60 1.26
CA TYR A 203 -36.04 4.74 2.32
C TYR A 203 -34.71 5.18 1.70
N TRP A 204 -34.16 6.29 2.18
CA TRP A 204 -32.83 6.75 1.81
C TRP A 204 -31.90 6.57 3.00
N HIS A 205 -31.02 5.58 2.88
CA HIS A 205 -29.92 5.36 3.80
C HIS A 205 -28.77 6.30 3.43
N LYS A 206 -28.42 7.20 4.35
CA LYS A 206 -27.37 8.20 4.15
C LYS A 206 -26.31 8.01 5.20
N GLN A 207 -25.08 8.31 4.80
CA GLN A 207 -23.93 8.28 5.68
C GLN A 207 -23.06 9.49 5.41
N LYS A 208 -22.70 10.20 6.48
CA LYS A 208 -21.60 11.15 6.45
C LYS A 208 -20.37 10.44 7.00
N SER A 209 -19.23 10.70 6.36
CA SER A 209 -17.92 10.25 6.77
C SER A 209 -16.89 11.27 6.31
N ALA A 210 -15.78 11.34 7.01
CA ALA A 210 -14.63 12.16 6.65
C ALA A 210 -13.38 11.27 6.66
N ASN A 211 -12.38 11.61 5.86
CA ASN A 211 -11.07 10.99 5.90
C ASN A 211 -9.98 12.06 5.98
N TRP A 212 -8.80 11.67 6.44
CA TRP A 212 -7.64 12.54 6.50
C TRP A 212 -6.35 11.77 6.25
N LEU A 213 -5.33 12.51 5.88
CA LEU A 213 -3.98 12.07 5.58
C LEU A 213 -3.02 13.09 6.19
N ASP A 214 -2.15 12.65 7.11
CA ASP A 214 -1.05 13.47 7.62
C ASP A 214 0.29 13.02 7.05
N LEU A 215 0.79 13.81 6.11
CA LEU A 215 2.06 13.61 5.42
C LEU A 215 3.30 13.85 6.31
N ASN A 216 3.11 14.32 7.55
CA ASN A 216 4.20 14.46 8.53
C ASN A 216 4.49 13.16 9.28
N GLU A 217 3.55 12.22 9.31
CA GLU A 217 3.77 10.91 9.91
C GLU A 217 4.45 9.94 8.93
N ASN A 218 5.02 8.87 9.47
CA ASN A 218 5.84 7.97 8.68
C ASN A 218 4.98 7.05 7.81
N MET A 219 5.32 6.97 6.53
CA MET A 219 4.75 6.03 5.58
C MET A 219 5.82 5.52 4.61
N VAL A 220 5.82 4.22 4.37
CA VAL A 220 6.72 3.54 3.45
C VAL A 220 5.89 2.66 2.51
N VAL A 221 6.17 2.75 1.21
CA VAL A 221 5.52 1.96 0.17
C VAL A 221 6.55 1.03 -0.46
N TYR A 222 6.14 -0.22 -0.73
CA TYR A 222 6.97 -1.22 -1.38
C TYR A 222 6.43 -1.52 -2.78
N LEU A 223 7.31 -1.40 -3.77
CA LEU A 223 6.96 -1.58 -5.18
C LEU A 223 7.97 -2.50 -5.88
N VAL A 224 7.49 -3.14 -6.94
CA VAL A 224 8.24 -4.10 -7.76
C VAL A 224 8.06 -3.68 -9.21
N SER A 225 8.78 -2.65 -9.63
CA SER A 225 8.63 -2.11 -10.98
C SER A 225 9.96 -2.17 -11.73
N ASP A 226 9.91 -2.66 -12.97
CA ASP A 226 10.96 -2.59 -13.98
C ASP A 226 10.66 -1.53 -15.06
N ASP A 227 9.53 -0.81 -14.92
CA ASP A 227 9.11 0.21 -15.87
C ASP A 227 10.07 1.40 -15.86
N THR A 228 10.73 1.62 -17.00
CA THR A 228 11.68 2.71 -17.21
C THR A 228 11.05 3.93 -17.92
N GLY A 229 9.74 3.89 -18.19
CA GLY A 229 8.96 5.02 -18.68
C GLY A 229 9.06 5.27 -20.18
N GLU A 230 8.81 4.25 -21.01
CA GLU A 230 8.58 4.43 -22.45
C GLU A 230 7.14 4.88 -22.77
#